data_AF-A0A838F308-F1
#
_entry.id   AF-A0A838F308-F1
#
_cell.length_a   1.000
_cell.length_b   1.000
_cell.length_c   1.000
_cell.angle_alpha   90.00
_cell.angle_beta   90.00
_cell.angle_gamma   90.00
#
_symmetry.space_group_name_H-M   'P 1'
#
loop_
_entity.id
_entity.type
_entity.pdbx_description
1 polymer ?
#
loop_
_entity_poly.entity_id
_entity_poly.type
_entity_poly.pdbx_seq_one_letter_code
_entity_poly.pdbx_strand_id
1 'polypeptide(L)'
;MKKIHLILMVVFMLASISFQSCFKDLDLNPVNGTDAVDVYENASNYIHVLAKLYAGLAITGNQGPAGNADIAGIDEGFSAYVRVLWNMQELPTDEAKCAWNDPGIPELNKMTWSSTNSFVTAMYYRIFFQIPLCNEFI
;
A
#
# COMPACT_ATOMS: atom_id res chain seq x y z
N MET A 1 -33.38 51.65 -18.98
CA MET A 1 -32.23 51.26 -18.11
C MET A 1 -32.41 49.87 -17.48
N LYS A 2 -33.50 49.59 -16.73
CA LYS A 2 -33.75 48.27 -16.10
C LYS A 2 -33.71 47.06 -17.06
N LYS A 3 -34.27 47.18 -18.27
CA LYS A 3 -34.26 46.11 -19.29
C LYS A 3 -32.85 45.82 -19.83
N ILE A 4 -31.99 46.83 -19.95
CA ILE A 4 -30.61 46.68 -20.41
C ILE A 4 -29.76 45.97 -19.34
N HIS A 5 -29.97 46.29 -18.06
CA HIS A 5 -29.28 45.62 -16.95
C HIS A 5 -29.71 44.15 -16.81
N LEU A 6 -30.99 43.85 -17.05
CA LEU A 6 -31.49 42.47 -17.07
C LEU A 6 -30.85 41.66 -18.21
N ILE A 7 -30.73 42.23 -19.40
CA ILE A 7 -30.08 41.57 -20.55
C ILE A 7 -28.59 41.34 -20.27
N LEU A 8 -27.88 42.33 -19.71
CA LEU A 8 -26.47 42.19 -19.32
C LEU A 8 -26.26 41.10 -18.25
N MET A 9 -27.17 41.00 -17.28
CA MET A 9 -27.10 39.97 -16.24
C MET A 9 -27.33 38.56 -16.81
N VAL A 10 -28.26 38.39 -17.75
CA VAL A 10 -28.50 37.12 -18.44
C VAL A 10 -27.33 36.72 -19.32
N VAL A 11 -26.74 37.66 -20.07
CA VAL A 11 -25.55 37.39 -20.90
C VAL A 11 -24.35 36.98 -20.04
N PHE A 12 -24.15 37.63 -18.90
CA PHE A 12 -23.08 37.27 -17.97
C PHE A 12 -23.30 35.87 -17.37
N MET A 13 -24.54 35.52 -17.02
CA MET A 13 -24.90 34.20 -16.51
C MET A 13 -24.73 33.09 -17.57
N LEU A 14 -25.06 33.35 -18.84
CA LEU A 14 -24.77 32.40 -19.92
C LEU A 14 -23.26 32.27 -20.18
N ALA A 15 -22.50 33.36 -20.14
CA ALA A 15 -21.05 33.34 -20.34
C ALA A 15 -20.31 32.58 -19.22
N SER A 16 -20.84 32.58 -18.00
CA SER A 16 -20.26 31.82 -16.88
C SER A 16 -20.41 30.30 -17.01
N ILE A 17 -21.39 29.80 -17.78
CA ILE A 17 -21.59 28.35 -18.00
C ILE A 17 -20.56 27.80 -19.00
N SER A 18 -20.00 28.66 -19.86
CA SER A 18 -18.97 28.30 -20.84
C SER A 18 -17.55 28.19 -20.27
N PHE A 19 -17.31 28.54 -19.01
CA PHE A 19 -16.02 28.32 -18.32
C PHE A 19 -15.98 26.99 -17.56
N GLN A 20 -16.47 25.91 -18.17
CA GLN A 20 -16.17 24.58 -17.62
C GLN A 20 -14.69 24.27 -17.86
N SER A 21 -13.98 23.96 -16.79
CA SER A 21 -12.58 23.57 -16.78
C SER A 21 -12.34 22.36 -17.70
N CYS A 22 -11.72 22.58 -18.86
CA CYS A 22 -11.30 21.53 -19.80
C CYS A 22 -9.97 20.84 -19.39
N PHE A 23 -9.63 20.80 -18.10
CA PHE A 23 -8.42 20.12 -17.65
C PHE A 23 -8.71 18.66 -17.32
N LYS A 24 -8.90 17.85 -18.36
CA LYS A 24 -8.89 16.37 -18.24
C LYS A 24 -7.48 15.80 -18.00
N ASP A 25 -6.45 16.65 -18.00
CA ASP A 25 -5.06 16.28 -17.67
C ASP A 25 -4.88 15.80 -16.22
N LEU A 26 -5.89 15.99 -15.35
CA LEU A 26 -5.89 15.42 -14.00
C LEU A 26 -6.38 13.96 -13.96
N ASP A 27 -7.07 13.49 -15.01
CA ASP A 27 -7.55 12.12 -15.13
C ASP A 27 -6.40 11.26 -15.68
N LEU A 28 -5.42 11.00 -14.81
CA LEU A 28 -4.23 10.23 -15.16
C LEU A 28 -4.52 8.74 -15.05
N ASN A 29 -4.57 8.06 -16.20
CA ASN A 29 -4.52 6.60 -16.23
C ASN A 29 -3.04 6.14 -16.16
N PRO A 30 -2.75 4.99 -15.55
CA PRO A 30 -1.39 4.47 -15.50
C PRO A 30 -0.82 4.25 -16.90
N VAL A 31 0.36 4.83 -17.17
CA VAL A 31 1.05 4.68 -18.47
C VAL A 31 1.50 3.23 -18.71
N ASN A 32 1.69 2.46 -17.65
CA ASN A 32 2.01 1.03 -17.67
C ASN A 32 1.27 0.31 -16.53
N GLY A 33 0.68 -0.85 -16.81
CA GLY A 33 -0.02 -1.68 -15.83
C GLY A 33 -1.53 -1.73 -16.04
N THR A 34 -2.21 -2.51 -15.21
CA THR A 34 -3.68 -2.59 -15.18
C THR A 34 -4.21 -1.45 -14.32
N ASP A 35 -5.20 -0.70 -14.82
CA ASP A 35 -5.87 0.32 -14.01
C ASP A 35 -6.74 -0.35 -12.95
N ALA A 36 -6.81 0.24 -11.77
CA ALA A 36 -7.75 -0.19 -10.74
C ALA A 36 -9.19 -0.14 -11.25
N VAL A 37 -9.51 0.85 -12.10
CA VAL A 37 -10.80 0.96 -12.77
C VAL A 37 -11.11 -0.31 -13.58
N ASP A 38 -10.14 -0.79 -14.37
CA ASP A 38 -10.29 -2.00 -15.19
C ASP A 38 -10.41 -3.26 -14.33
N VAL A 39 -9.64 -3.32 -13.23
CA VAL A 39 -9.68 -4.45 -12.29
C VAL A 39 -11.06 -4.54 -11.63
N TYR A 40 -11.59 -3.43 -11.15
CA TYR A 40 -12.85 -3.39 -10.40
C TYR A 40 -14.10 -3.31 -11.29
N GLU A 41 -13.99 -3.04 -12.59
CA GLU A 41 -15.12 -3.13 -13.53
C GLU A 41 -15.74 -4.54 -13.55
N ASN A 42 -14.90 -5.57 -13.42
CA ASN A 42 -15.36 -6.95 -13.31
C ASN A 42 -15.52 -7.38 -11.85
N ALA A 43 -16.77 -7.58 -11.43
CA ALA A 43 -17.13 -8.05 -10.09
C ALA A 43 -16.41 -9.35 -9.67
N SER A 44 -16.01 -10.23 -10.62
CA SER A 44 -15.28 -11.45 -10.29
C SER A 44 -13.86 -11.19 -9.79
N ASN A 45 -13.29 -10.02 -10.02
CA ASN A 45 -11.91 -9.71 -9.63
C ASN A 45 -11.77 -9.34 -8.15
N TYR A 46 -12.83 -8.86 -7.51
CA TYR A 46 -12.82 -8.46 -6.09
C TYR A 46 -12.33 -9.59 -5.18
N ILE A 47 -12.72 -10.84 -5.46
CA ILE A 47 -12.28 -11.97 -4.65
C ILE A 47 -10.77 -12.21 -4.75
N HIS A 48 -10.15 -11.92 -5.90
CA HIS A 48 -8.71 -12.06 -6.09
C HIS A 48 -7.94 -10.97 -5.35
N VAL A 49 -8.43 -9.73 -5.38
CA VAL A 49 -7.85 -8.63 -4.60
C VAL A 49 -7.97 -8.94 -3.10
N LEU A 50 -9.16 -9.31 -2.63
CA LEU A 50 -9.39 -9.69 -1.23
C LEU A 50 -8.49 -10.86 -0.82
N ALA A 51 -8.34 -11.87 -1.66
CA ALA A 51 -7.42 -12.99 -1.42
C ALA A 51 -5.98 -12.49 -1.25
N LYS A 52 -5.52 -11.53 -2.05
CA LYS A 52 -4.19 -10.94 -1.91
C LYS A 52 -4.02 -10.19 -0.60
N LEU A 53 -5.03 -9.45 -0.14
CA LEU A 53 -4.99 -8.76 1.16
C LEU A 53 -4.71 -9.74 2.31
N TYR A 54 -5.47 -10.84 2.38
CA TYR A 54 -5.26 -11.84 3.42
C TYR A 54 -3.96 -12.64 3.21
N ALA A 55 -3.63 -12.98 1.97
CA ALA A 55 -2.40 -13.69 1.65
C ALA A 55 -1.15 -12.88 2.04
N GLY A 56 -1.18 -11.55 1.89
CA GLY A 56 -0.08 -10.66 2.30
C GLY A 56 0.30 -10.75 3.79
N LEU A 57 -0.57 -11.29 4.64
CA LEU A 57 -0.27 -11.56 6.04
C LEU A 57 0.40 -12.92 6.28
N ALA A 58 0.25 -13.87 5.36
CA ALA A 58 0.70 -15.25 5.53
C ALA A 58 1.86 -15.66 4.62
N ILE A 59 1.91 -15.12 3.40
CA ILE A 59 2.92 -15.46 2.38
C ILE A 59 3.71 -14.21 1.96
N THR A 60 4.86 -14.45 1.35
CA THR A 60 5.88 -13.44 1.04
C THR A 60 5.76 -12.89 -0.38
N GLY A 61 4.93 -13.54 -1.20
CA GLY A 61 4.80 -13.32 -2.63
C GLY A 61 3.90 -14.38 -3.25
N ASN A 62 3.44 -14.15 -4.48
CA ASN A 62 2.58 -15.13 -5.17
C ASN A 62 3.34 -16.42 -5.57
N GLN A 63 4.68 -16.37 -5.59
CA GLN A 63 5.56 -17.53 -5.79
C GLN A 63 6.49 -17.72 -4.58
N GLY A 64 5.99 -17.47 -3.36
CA GLY A 64 6.78 -17.58 -2.14
C GLY A 64 7.21 -19.01 -1.79
N PRO A 65 8.33 -19.17 -1.04
CA PRO A 65 9.12 -18.11 -0.43
C PRO A 65 10.28 -17.58 -1.30
N ALA A 66 10.33 -17.90 -2.59
CA ALA A 66 11.37 -17.41 -3.50
C ALA A 66 10.89 -17.32 -4.96
N GLY A 67 10.90 -16.12 -5.52
CA GLY A 67 10.83 -15.88 -6.97
C GLY A 67 10.06 -14.62 -7.35
N ASN A 68 8.96 -14.34 -6.66
CA ASN A 68 8.12 -13.17 -6.93
C ASN A 68 7.67 -12.52 -5.63
N ALA A 69 8.63 -11.91 -4.93
CA ALA A 69 8.45 -11.27 -3.64
C ALA A 69 7.57 -10.03 -3.72
N ASP A 70 6.73 -9.85 -2.70
CA ASP A 70 5.88 -8.67 -2.53
C ASP A 70 6.67 -7.41 -2.19
N ILE A 71 7.78 -7.57 -1.47
CA ILE A 71 8.67 -6.47 -1.10
C ILE A 71 10.09 -6.74 -1.64
N ALA A 72 10.73 -5.70 -2.15
CA ALA A 72 12.09 -5.77 -2.68
C ALA A 72 13.14 -5.36 -1.63
N GLY A 73 14.40 -5.74 -1.86
CA GLY A 73 15.54 -5.33 -1.02
C GLY A 73 15.69 -6.09 0.31
N ILE A 74 14.86 -7.11 0.54
CA ILE A 74 14.90 -8.00 1.71
C ILE A 74 14.81 -9.45 1.21
N ASP A 75 15.45 -10.39 1.89
CA ASP A 75 15.27 -11.81 1.59
C ASP A 75 13.79 -12.20 1.70
N GLU A 76 13.28 -12.86 0.66
CA GLU A 76 11.85 -13.12 0.54
C GLU A 76 11.37 -14.04 1.68
N GLY A 77 12.06 -15.14 1.95
CA GLY A 77 11.70 -16.08 3.02
C GLY A 77 11.81 -15.51 4.44
N PHE A 78 12.66 -14.50 4.63
CA PHE A 78 12.73 -13.71 5.86
C PHE A 78 11.52 -12.78 6.06
N SER A 79 11.01 -12.20 4.97
CA SER A 79 10.06 -11.08 4.99
C SER A 79 8.60 -11.41 5.36
N ALA A 80 8.29 -12.66 5.71
CA ALA A 80 6.91 -13.07 6.02
C ALA A 80 6.32 -12.25 7.18
N TYR A 81 5.15 -11.65 6.97
CA TYR A 81 4.54 -10.69 7.91
C TYR A 81 4.44 -11.25 9.33
N VAL A 82 3.80 -12.41 9.51
CA VAL A 82 3.63 -13.03 10.84
C VAL A 82 4.96 -13.40 11.48
N ARG A 83 5.93 -13.90 10.69
CA ARG A 83 7.27 -14.25 11.21
C ARG A 83 7.98 -13.02 11.77
N VAL A 84 8.00 -11.93 11.01
CA VAL A 84 8.67 -10.70 11.43
C VAL A 84 7.96 -10.09 12.64
N LEU A 85 6.62 -10.02 12.60
CA LEU A 85 5.81 -9.51 13.72
C LEU A 85 6.08 -10.32 15.00
N TRP A 86 5.99 -11.64 14.92
CA TRP A 86 6.21 -12.52 16.08
C TRP A 86 7.61 -12.32 16.66
N ASN A 87 8.65 -12.27 15.82
CA ASN A 87 10.01 -12.04 16.33
C ASN A 87 10.17 -10.69 17.02
N MET A 88 9.55 -9.63 16.50
CA MET A 88 9.58 -8.30 17.13
C MET A 88 8.77 -8.22 18.42
N GLN A 89 7.71 -9.03 18.56
CA GLN A 89 6.87 -9.05 19.74
C GLN A 89 7.37 -10.00 20.82
N GLU A 90 8.07 -11.09 20.48
CA GLU A 90 8.49 -12.11 21.44
C GLU A 90 9.97 -12.08 21.79
N LEU A 91 10.88 -11.91 20.82
CA LEU A 91 12.32 -11.98 21.14
C LEU A 91 12.80 -10.89 22.11
N PRO A 92 12.24 -9.67 22.11
CA PRO A 92 12.53 -8.67 23.13
C PRO A 92 11.98 -8.97 24.53
N THR A 93 11.04 -9.91 24.68
CA THR A 93 10.35 -10.18 25.95
C THR A 93 11.01 -11.32 26.73
N ASP A 94 10.37 -11.78 27.80
CA ASP A 94 10.75 -12.94 28.60
C ASP A 94 10.13 -14.26 28.09
N GLU A 95 9.23 -14.22 27.11
CA GLU A 95 8.52 -15.41 26.61
C GLU A 95 9.42 -16.33 25.76
N ALA A 96 10.30 -15.75 24.94
CA ALA A 96 11.17 -16.50 24.04
C ALA A 96 12.54 -15.84 23.81
N LYS A 97 13.54 -16.67 23.48
CA LYS A 97 14.84 -16.24 22.95
C LYS A 97 15.23 -17.12 21.78
N CYS A 98 15.77 -16.51 20.72
CA CYS A 98 16.27 -17.26 19.58
C CYS A 98 17.79 -17.45 19.69
N ALA A 99 18.25 -18.69 19.61
CA ALA A 99 19.67 -19.05 19.77
C ALA A 99 20.50 -18.90 18.47
N TRP A 100 19.89 -18.42 17.39
CA TRP A 100 20.58 -18.19 16.12
C TRP A 100 21.39 -16.89 16.19
N ASN A 101 22.56 -16.88 15.57
CA ASN A 101 23.44 -15.71 15.51
C ASN A 101 23.21 -14.84 14.26
N ASP A 102 22.05 -14.97 13.62
CA ASP A 102 21.71 -14.20 12.42
C ASP A 102 21.66 -12.70 12.76
N PRO A 103 22.06 -11.81 11.83
CA PRO A 103 22.01 -10.38 12.03
C PRO A 103 20.61 -9.91 12.48
N GLY A 104 20.58 -9.16 13.58
CA GLY A 104 19.36 -8.61 14.15
C GLY A 104 18.76 -9.44 15.29
N ILE A 105 18.98 -10.76 15.32
CA ILE A 105 18.45 -11.63 16.39
C ILE A 105 19.11 -11.34 17.75
N PRO A 106 20.45 -11.29 17.86
CA PRO A 106 21.11 -10.97 19.12
C PRO A 106 20.68 -9.61 19.68
N GLU A 107 20.46 -8.62 18.81
CA GLU A 107 20.01 -7.29 19.17
C GLU A 107 18.55 -7.29 19.66
N LEU A 108 17.65 -8.05 19.02
CA LEU A 108 16.28 -8.23 19.50
C LEU A 108 16.26 -8.91 20.88
N ASN A 109 16.98 -10.03 21.03
CA ASN A 109 17.07 -10.77 22.29
C ASN A 109 17.50 -9.89 23.48
N LYS A 110 18.41 -8.94 23.23
CA LYS A 110 19.05 -8.08 24.25
C LYS A 110 18.43 -6.68 24.35
N MET A 111 17.43 -6.37 23.52
CA MET A 111 16.85 -5.03 23.41
C MET A 111 17.85 -3.92 23.05
N THR A 112 18.79 -4.21 22.14
CA THR A 112 19.83 -3.27 21.70
C THR A 112 19.76 -2.96 20.20
N TRP A 113 18.60 -3.13 19.57
CA TRP A 113 18.44 -2.86 18.13
C TRP A 113 18.47 -1.36 17.83
N SER A 114 18.93 -1.02 16.63
CA SER A 114 18.88 0.32 16.07
C SER A 114 17.82 0.41 14.96
N SER A 115 17.66 1.60 14.37
CA SER A 115 16.82 1.81 13.18
C SER A 115 17.28 1.03 11.94
N THR A 116 18.51 0.50 11.93
CA THR A 116 19.04 -0.28 10.81
C THR A 116 18.92 -1.79 11.02
N ASN A 117 18.21 -2.25 12.06
CA ASN A 117 17.95 -3.67 12.29
C ASN A 117 17.02 -4.24 11.20
N SER A 118 17.39 -5.40 10.63
CA SER A 118 16.68 -6.05 9.52
C SER A 118 15.22 -6.36 9.82
N PHE A 119 14.89 -6.77 11.06
CA PHE A 119 13.51 -7.05 11.46
C PHE A 119 12.66 -5.78 11.52
N VAL A 120 13.24 -4.68 12.04
CA VAL A 120 12.57 -3.37 12.08
C VAL A 120 12.27 -2.88 10.65
N THR A 121 13.26 -2.95 9.76
CA THR A 121 13.08 -2.56 8.35
C THR A 121 12.04 -3.44 7.65
N ALA A 122 12.10 -4.75 7.84
CA ALA A 122 11.13 -5.67 7.23
C ALA A 122 9.71 -5.43 7.71
N MET A 123 9.51 -5.21 9.02
CA MET A 123 8.17 -4.96 9.55
C MET A 123 7.61 -3.64 9.01
N TYR A 124 8.45 -2.61 8.96
CA TYR A 124 8.08 -1.33 8.36
C TYR A 124 7.62 -1.52 6.91
N TYR A 125 8.41 -2.19 6.06
CA TYR A 125 8.01 -2.44 4.66
C TYR A 125 6.76 -3.32 4.54
N ARG A 126 6.57 -4.33 5.39
CA ARG A 126 5.37 -5.18 5.35
C ARG A 126 4.11 -4.42 5.73
N ILE A 127 4.17 -3.51 6.71
CA ILE A 127 3.04 -2.64 7.05
C ILE A 127 2.73 -1.68 5.90
N PHE A 128 3.76 -1.03 5.35
CA PHE A 128 3.60 -0.09 4.23
C PHE A 128 3.31 -0.75 2.89
N PHE A 129 3.47 -2.07 2.77
CA PHE A 129 2.95 -2.86 1.67
C PHE A 129 1.45 -3.17 1.87
N GLN A 130 1.06 -3.56 3.08
CA GLN A 130 -0.31 -3.98 3.38
C GLN A 130 -1.31 -2.82 3.35
N ILE A 131 -0.96 -1.66 3.93
CA ILE A 131 -1.86 -0.51 4.06
C ILE A 131 -2.35 0.00 2.69
N PRO A 132 -1.46 0.28 1.70
CA PRO A 132 -1.91 0.76 0.40
C PRO A 132 -2.82 -0.23 -0.31
N LEU A 133 -2.57 -1.53 -0.21
CA LEU A 133 -3.45 -2.54 -0.81
C LEU A 133 -4.85 -2.51 -0.19
N CYS A 134 -4.96 -2.36 1.13
CA CYS A 134 -6.25 -2.20 1.79
C CYS A 134 -6.94 -0.89 1.40
N ASN A 135 -6.19 0.21 1.32
CA ASN A 135 -6.73 1.50 0.91
C ASN A 135 -7.21 1.49 -0.54
N GLU A 136 -6.53 0.75 -1.42
CA GLU A 136 -6.92 0.60 -2.82
C GLU A 136 -8.16 -0.26 -3.01
N PHE A 137 -8.50 -1.09 -2.01
CA PHE A 137 -9.69 -1.93 -2.04
C PHE A 137 -10.94 -1.24 -1.49
N ILE A 138 -10.78 -0.24 -0.63
CA ILE A 138 -11.86 0.48 0.07
C ILE A 138 -12.32 1.69 -0.76
#